data_AF-A0A530LG01-F1
#
_entry.id   AF-A0A530LG01-F1
#
_cell.length_a   1.000
_cell.length_b   1.000
_cell.length_c   1.000
_cell.angle_alpha   90.00
_cell.angle_beta   90.00
_cell.angle_gamma   90.00
#
_symmetry.space_group_name_H-M   'P 1'
#
loop_
_entity.id
_entity.type
_entity.pdbx_description
1 polymer ?
#
loop_
_entity_poly.entity_id
_entity_poly.type
_entity_poly.pdbx_seq_one_letter_code
_entity_poly.pdbx_strand_id
1 'polypeptide(L)'
;MDVVVVESPAKAKTINKYLGKNYKVLASFGHVRDLPAKDGSVRPDEDFAMSWAVDTASGKRLADIAKAVKDADGLILATDPDREGEAISWHVLEVLKQKRALKDKPVSRVVFNAIT
;
A
#
# COMPACT_ATOMS: atom_id res chain seq x y z
N MET A 1 15.12 -5.06 -9.05
CA MET A 1 14.66 -3.74 -8.60
C MET A 1 13.49 -3.93 -7.66
N ASP A 2 13.52 -3.34 -6.47
CA ASP A 2 12.42 -3.40 -5.51
C ASP A 2 11.42 -2.27 -5.71
N VAL A 3 10.16 -2.51 -5.36
CA VAL A 3 9.12 -1.47 -5.31
C VAL A 3 8.93 -1.01 -3.88
N VAL A 4 9.02 0.30 -3.66
CA VAL A 4 8.75 0.93 -2.37
C VAL A 4 7.42 1.67 -2.45
N VAL A 5 6.51 1.41 -1.53
CA VAL A 5 5.23 2.12 -1.43
C VAL A 5 5.21 3.00 -0.20
N VAL A 6 4.91 4.29 -0.40
CA VAL A 6 4.75 5.30 0.65
C VAL A 6 3.36 5.94 0.56
N GLU A 7 2.91 6.68 1.56
CA GLU A 7 1.56 7.24 1.54
C GLU A 7 1.45 8.49 0.65
N SER A 8 2.49 9.33 0.57
CA SER A 8 2.41 10.63 -0.12
C SER A 8 3.38 10.79 -1.31
N PRO A 9 2.99 11.54 -2.37
CA PRO A 9 3.87 11.80 -3.52
C PRO A 9 5.15 12.57 -3.17
N ALA A 10 5.06 13.45 -2.17
CA ALA A 10 6.20 14.22 -1.70
C ALA A 10 7.29 13.30 -1.12
N LYS A 11 6.91 12.36 -0.25
CA LYS A 11 7.84 11.34 0.26
C LYS A 11 8.37 10.45 -0.84
N ALA A 12 7.53 10.05 -1.79
CA ALA A 12 7.97 9.22 -2.91
C ALA A 12 9.10 9.90 -3.69
N LYS A 13 8.95 11.19 -3.99
CA LYS A 13 9.97 11.99 -4.68
C LYS A 13 11.26 12.10 -3.86
N THR A 14 11.16 12.32 -2.55
CA THR A 14 12.32 12.47 -1.67
C THR A 14 13.07 11.15 -1.51
N ILE A 15 12.39 10.06 -1.16
CA ILE A 15 12.99 8.72 -0.97
C ILE A 15 13.61 8.20 -2.27
N ASN A 16 12.99 8.46 -3.43
CA ASN A 16 13.54 8.05 -4.71
C ASN A 16 14.88 8.74 -5.03
N LYS A 17 15.11 9.97 -4.54
CA LYS A 17 16.42 10.64 -4.68
C LYS A 17 17.50 9.92 -3.87
N TYR A 18 17.16 9.42 -2.68
CA TYR A 18 18.10 8.72 -1.81
C TYR A 18 18.41 7.29 -2.29
N LEU A 19 17.39 6.54 -2.72
CA LEU A 19 17.55 5.14 -3.09
C LEU A 19 18.10 4.94 -4.51
N GLY A 20 17.93 5.91 -5.40
CA GLY A 20 18.44 5.85 -6.78
C GLY A 20 17.73 4.81 -7.65
N LYS A 21 18.42 4.35 -8.70
CA LYS A 21 17.82 3.59 -9.82
C LYS A 21 17.46 2.14 -9.49
N ASN A 22 17.92 1.61 -8.36
CA ASN A 22 17.67 0.22 -7.97
C ASN A 22 16.30 0.02 -7.30
N TYR A 23 15.57 1.12 -7.08
CA TYR A 23 14.26 1.13 -6.45
C TYR A 23 13.27 1.91 -7.31
N LYS A 24 12.02 1.48 -7.27
CA LYS A 24 10.89 2.22 -7.81
C LYS A 24 9.96 2.63 -6.69
N VAL A 25 9.95 3.93 -6.37
CA VAL A 25 9.11 4.46 -5.29
C VAL A 25 7.78 4.95 -5.84
N LEU A 26 6.68 4.44 -5.28
CA LEU A 26 5.30 4.77 -5.65
C LEU A 26 4.53 5.29 -4.42
N ALA A 27 3.58 6.18 -4.66
CA ALA A 27 2.70 6.68 -3.61
C ALA A 27 1.32 6.01 -3.67
N SER A 28 0.75 5.65 -2.52
CA SER A 28 -0.65 5.20 -2.41
C SER A 28 -1.64 6.36 -2.46
N PHE A 29 -1.18 7.58 -2.16
CA PHE A 29 -1.98 8.80 -1.98
C PHE A 29 -2.96 8.68 -0.79
N GLY A 30 -2.44 8.24 0.36
CA GLY A 30 -3.20 8.02 1.59
C GLY A 30 -3.89 6.66 1.63
N HIS A 31 -5.07 6.62 2.26
CA HIS A 31 -5.93 5.43 2.31
C HIS A 31 -6.37 4.98 0.93
N VAL A 32 -6.33 3.67 0.72
CA VAL A 32 -6.68 3.05 -0.57
C VAL A 32 -7.99 2.27 -0.53
N ARG A 33 -8.55 2.10 0.67
CA ARG A 33 -9.81 1.42 0.94
C ARG A 33 -10.53 2.14 2.07
N ASP A 34 -11.86 2.08 2.02
CA ASP A 34 -12.73 2.57 3.09
C ASP A 34 -13.95 1.65 3.24
N LEU A 35 -14.69 1.80 4.33
CA LEU A 35 -15.98 1.17 4.51
C LEU A 35 -16.97 1.74 3.49
N PRO A 36 -17.70 0.90 2.73
CA PRO A 36 -18.77 1.39 1.88
C PRO A 36 -19.81 2.16 2.70
N ALA A 37 -20.29 3.29 2.17
CA ALA A 37 -21.33 4.13 2.80
C ALA A 37 -22.73 3.48 2.69
N LYS A 38 -22.89 2.29 3.27
CA LYS A 38 -24.13 1.51 3.32
C LYS A 38 -24.21 0.71 4.62
N ASP A 39 -25.42 0.38 5.02
CA ASP A 39 -25.65 -0.49 6.17
C ASP A 39 -25.04 -1.90 5.92
N GLY A 40 -24.48 -2.48 6.99
CA GLY A 40 -23.83 -3.80 6.94
C GLY A 40 -22.36 -3.79 6.50
N SER A 41 -21.72 -2.63 6.38
CA SER A 41 -20.26 -2.54 6.15
C SER A 41 -19.43 -3.06 7.33
N VAL A 42 -20.01 -3.07 8.53
CA VAL A 42 -19.49 -3.79 9.70
C VAL A 42 -20.56 -4.79 10.12
N ARG A 43 -20.19 -6.06 10.31
CA ARG A 43 -21.11 -7.14 10.68
C ARG A 43 -20.80 -7.66 12.09
N PRO A 44 -21.47 -7.14 13.15
CA PRO A 44 -21.20 -7.56 14.53
C PRO A 44 -21.40 -9.05 14.78
N ASP A 45 -22.38 -9.66 14.10
CA ASP A 45 -22.68 -11.09 14.22
C ASP A 45 -21.64 -12.00 13.54
N GLU A 46 -20.71 -11.44 12.76
CA GLU A 46 -19.62 -12.13 12.08
C GLU A 46 -18.25 -11.68 12.63
N ASP A 47 -18.09 -11.61 13.95
CA ASP A 47 -16.85 -11.16 14.62
C ASP A 47 -16.35 -9.81 14.09
N PHE A 48 -17.31 -8.87 13.92
CA PHE A 48 -17.06 -7.53 13.38
C PHE A 48 -16.42 -7.54 11.97
N ALA A 49 -16.68 -8.56 11.15
CA ALA A 49 -16.17 -8.61 9.79
C ALA A 49 -16.56 -7.35 9.00
N MET A 50 -15.55 -6.75 8.35
CA MET A 50 -15.69 -5.49 7.61
C MET A 50 -15.71 -5.72 6.11
N SER A 51 -16.60 -5.01 5.43
CA SER A 51 -16.58 -4.85 3.98
C SER A 51 -15.69 -3.67 3.61
N TRP A 52 -14.80 -3.86 2.63
CA TRP A 52 -13.91 -2.80 2.15
C TRP A 52 -14.21 -2.47 0.69
N ALA A 53 -14.31 -1.19 0.36
CA ALA A 53 -14.41 -0.70 -1.01
C ALA A 53 -13.15 0.08 -1.39
N VAL A 54 -12.75 -0.02 -2.65
CA VAL A 54 -11.70 0.79 -3.26
C VAL A 54 -12.39 1.82 -4.15
N ASP A 55 -12.12 3.11 -3.94
CA ASP A 55 -12.61 4.14 -4.85
C ASP A 55 -11.90 4.08 -6.21
N THR A 56 -12.49 4.69 -7.24
CA THR A 56 -11.96 4.64 -8.62
C THR A 56 -10.53 5.17 -8.74
N ALA A 57 -10.18 6.24 -8.03
CA ALA A 57 -8.86 6.85 -8.10
C ALA A 57 -7.80 5.96 -7.42
N SER A 58 -8.11 5.44 -6.24
CA SER A 58 -7.30 4.45 -5.52
C SER A 58 -7.16 3.15 -6.30
N GLY A 59 -8.20 2.74 -7.02
CA GLY A 59 -8.18 1.56 -7.89
C GLY A 59 -7.13 1.66 -9.00
N LYS A 60 -7.00 2.82 -9.65
CA LYS A 60 -5.96 3.07 -10.65
C LYS A 60 -4.56 3.01 -10.02
N ARG A 61 -4.36 3.67 -8.88
CA ARG A 61 -3.07 3.67 -8.16
C ARG A 61 -2.66 2.25 -7.74
N LEU A 62 -3.59 1.47 -7.19
CA LEU A 62 -3.37 0.08 -6.82
C LEU A 62 -3.08 -0.81 -8.04
N ALA A 63 -3.67 -0.53 -9.20
CA ALA A 63 -3.33 -1.22 -10.43
C ALA A 63 -1.90 -0.91 -10.89
N ASP A 64 -1.46 0.35 -10.79
CA ASP A 64 -0.10 0.76 -11.11
C ASP A 64 0.93 0.13 -10.16
N ILE A 65 0.64 0.10 -8.85
CA ILE A 65 1.47 -0.59 -7.85
C ILE A 65 1.51 -2.10 -8.16
N ALA A 66 0.36 -2.73 -8.40
CA ALA A 66 0.31 -4.16 -8.72
C ALA A 66 1.10 -4.51 -9.99
N LYS A 67 1.06 -3.64 -11.01
CA LYS A 67 1.85 -3.80 -12.24
C LYS A 67 3.35 -3.70 -11.92
N ALA A 68 3.76 -2.68 -11.18
CA ALA A 68 5.16 -2.50 -10.81
C ALA A 68 5.71 -3.68 -9.98
N VAL A 69 4.93 -4.17 -9.02
CA VAL A 69 5.31 -5.29 -8.14
C VAL A 69 5.42 -6.62 -8.90
N LYS A 70 4.68 -6.81 -9.99
CA LYS A 70 4.77 -8.05 -10.78
C LYS A 70 6.16 -8.26 -11.38
N ASP A 71 6.80 -7.16 -11.78
CA ASP A 71 8.13 -7.14 -12.43
C ASP A 71 9.28 -6.82 -11.44
N ALA A 72 8.97 -6.66 -10.15
CA ALA A 72 9.93 -6.34 -9.09
C ALA A 72 10.51 -7.59 -8.43
N ASP A 73 11.62 -7.44 -7.71
CA ASP A 73 12.18 -8.53 -6.90
C ASP A 73 11.39 -8.68 -5.59
N GLY A 74 11.06 -7.56 -4.94
CA GLY A 74 10.24 -7.52 -3.72
C GLY A 74 9.39 -6.26 -3.57
N LEU A 75 8.59 -6.24 -2.50
CA LEU A 75 7.78 -5.10 -2.08
C LEU A 75 8.27 -4.58 -0.72
N ILE A 76 8.47 -3.27 -0.62
CA ILE A 76 8.78 -2.57 0.62
C ILE A 76 7.64 -1.60 0.95
N LEU A 77 7.05 -1.76 2.13
CA LEU A 77 6.02 -0.88 2.67
C LEU A 77 6.66 0.12 3.63
N ALA A 78 6.61 1.40 3.27
CA ALA A 78 7.34 2.49 3.92
C ALA A 78 6.41 3.65 4.32
N THR A 79 5.20 3.32 4.77
CA THR A 79 4.27 4.29 5.37
C THR A 79 4.73 4.71 6.76
N ASP A 80 4.14 5.80 7.27
CA ASP A 80 4.48 6.35 8.59
C ASP A 80 4.42 5.30 9.72
N PRO A 81 5.27 5.46 10.75
CA PRO A 81 5.36 4.52 11.87
C PRO A 81 4.25 4.77 12.92
N ASP A 82 3.03 4.99 12.45
CA ASP A 82 1.85 5.16 13.29
C ASP A 82 0.73 4.17 12.90
N ARG A 83 -0.37 4.21 13.64
CA ARG A 83 -1.53 3.32 13.41
C ARG A 83 -2.14 3.49 12.01
N GLU A 84 -2.09 4.69 11.47
CA GLU A 84 -2.71 5.02 10.19
C GLU A 84 -1.84 4.51 9.04
N GLY A 85 -0.54 4.75 9.11
CA GLY A 85 0.45 4.21 8.21
C GLY A 85 0.42 2.68 8.19
N GLU A 86 0.27 2.04 9.35
CA GLU A 86 0.17 0.58 9.40
C GLU A 86 -1.11 0.05 8.75
N ALA A 87 -2.25 0.73 8.97
CA ALA A 87 -3.49 0.40 8.28
C ALA A 87 -3.37 0.56 6.75
N ILE A 88 -2.75 1.65 6.27
CA ILE A 88 -2.50 1.86 4.82
C ILE A 88 -1.64 0.73 4.26
N SER A 89 -0.54 0.37 4.94
CA SER A 89 0.33 -0.74 4.55
C SER A 89 -0.43 -2.05 4.47
N TRP A 90 -1.25 -2.35 5.47
CA TRP A 90 -2.12 -3.52 5.48
C TRP A 90 -3.11 -3.51 4.31
N HIS A 91 -3.79 -2.39 4.04
CA HIS A 91 -4.75 -2.30 2.93
C HIS A 91 -4.10 -2.49 1.56
N VAL A 92 -2.93 -1.90 1.33
CA VAL A 92 -2.17 -2.10 0.09
C VAL A 92 -1.79 -3.58 -0.06
N LEU A 93 -1.22 -4.18 0.98
CA LEU A 93 -0.80 -5.58 0.97
C LEU A 93 -1.96 -6.53 0.65
N GLU A 94 -3.10 -6.35 1.32
CA GLU A 94 -4.28 -7.19 1.10
C GLU A 94 -4.82 -7.09 -0.33
N VAL A 95 -4.88 -5.88 -0.91
CA VAL A 95 -5.30 -5.71 -2.30
C VAL A 95 -4.31 -6.38 -3.27
N LEU A 96 -3.01 -6.28 -3.01
CA LEU A 96 -1.99 -6.92 -3.84
C LEU A 96 -2.04 -8.46 -3.76
N LYS A 97 -2.34 -9.02 -2.59
CA LYS A 97 -2.61 -10.46 -2.41
C LYS A 97 -3.85 -10.89 -3.17
N GLN A 98 -4.97 -10.16 -3.04
CA GLN A 98 -6.22 -10.45 -3.76
C GLN A 98 -6.03 -10.42 -5.28
N LYS A 99 -5.21 -9.49 -5.78
CA LYS A 99 -4.83 -9.40 -7.21
C LYS A 99 -3.78 -10.43 -7.64
N ARG A 100 -3.31 -11.31 -6.74
CA ARG A 100 -2.22 -12.28 -6.95
C ARG A 100 -0.96 -11.63 -7.56
N ALA A 101 -0.67 -10.39 -7.17
CA ALA A 101 0.46 -9.62 -7.71
C ALA A 101 1.81 -10.02 -7.10
N LEU A 102 1.79 -10.48 -5.84
CA LEU A 102 2.98 -10.77 -5.05
C LEU A 102 3.58 -12.15 -5.35
N LYS A 103 2.75 -13.19 -5.51
CA LYS A 103 3.21 -14.59 -5.56
C LYS A 103 4.11 -14.87 -4.34
N ASP A 104 5.34 -15.34 -4.57
CA ASP A 104 6.33 -15.68 -3.53
C ASP A 104 7.34 -14.56 -3.26
N LYS A 105 7.10 -13.34 -3.79
CA LYS A 105 8.01 -12.22 -3.60
C LYS A 105 8.08 -11.80 -2.12
N PRO A 106 9.27 -11.47 -1.60
CA PRO A 106 9.42 -10.96 -0.25
C PRO A 106 8.68 -9.63 -0.06
N VAL A 107 8.07 -9.49 1.11
CA VAL A 107 7.41 -8.25 1.55
C VAL A 107 8.10 -7.79 2.83
N SER A 108 8.60 -6.55 2.83
CA SER A 108 9.28 -5.94 3.96
C SER A 108 8.53 -4.70 4.44
N ARG A 109 8.50 -4.49 5.76
CA ARG A 109 8.02 -3.26 6.40
C ARG A 109 9.21 -2.46 6.89
N VAL A 110 9.30 -1.18 6.50
CA VAL A 110 10.38 -0.27 6.93
C VAL A 110 9.76 0.92 7.64
N VAL A 111 10.26 1.23 8.83
CA VAL A 111 9.81 2.35 9.65
C VAL A 111 10.94 3.38 9.82
N PHE A 112 10.59 4.66 9.81
CA PHE A 112 11.50 5.76 10.10
C PHE A 112 10.72 6.97 10.62
N ASN A 113 11.35 7.76 11.48
CA ASN A 113 10.76 8.98 12.03
C ASN A 113 11.21 10.25 11.29
N ALA A 114 12.24 10.14 10.45
CA ALA A 114 12.78 11.22 9.65
C ALA A 114 13.32 10.68 8.32
N ILE A 115 13.27 11.49 7.28
CA ILE A 115 13.80 11.18 5.95
C ILE A 115 15.00 12.10 5.71
N THR A 116 16.21 11.57 5.90
CA THR A 116 17.47 12.34 5.89
C THR A 116 18.54 11.65 5.07
#